data_AF-A0AB35VUW5-F1
#
_entry.id   AF-A0AB35VUW5-F1
#
_cell.length_a   1.000
_cell.length_b   1.000
_cell.length_c   1.000
_cell.angle_alpha   90.00
_cell.angle_beta   90.00
_cell.angle_gamma   90.00
#
_symmetry.space_group_name_H-M   'P 1'
#
loop_
_entity.id
_entity.type
_entity.pdbx_description
1 polymer ?
#
loop_
_entity_poly.entity_id
_entity_poly.type
_entity_poly.pdbx_seq_one_letter_code
_entity_poly.pdbx_strand_id
1 'polypeptide(L)'
;MTDLNKEREAFEKLSEIAEILNEEKSHFNGDFYDLPFNSCAESFINGAWYAWQEKAKAQAVPEGYVLVPKVANKKMVNAGYEAHDGFYTNGQVQDVYQAMIKAIESGAEQ
;
A
#
# COMPACT_ATOMS: atom_id res chain seq x y z
N MET A 1 4.33 3.68 -5.47
CA MET A 1 5.41 2.68 -5.38
C MET A 1 5.44 2.20 -3.94
N THR A 2 5.22 0.91 -3.71
CA THR A 2 5.27 0.30 -2.38
C THR A 2 6.69 0.42 -1.83
N ASP A 3 6.82 0.95 -0.61
CA ASP A 3 8.11 1.06 0.07
C ASP A 3 8.49 -0.31 0.61
N LEU A 4 9.26 -1.07 -0.18
CA LEU A 4 9.66 -2.44 0.15
C LEU A 4 10.40 -2.54 1.49
N ASN A 5 11.08 -1.48 1.94
CA ASN A 5 11.74 -1.47 3.23
C ASN A 5 10.72 -1.43 4.39
N LYS A 6 9.65 -0.65 4.25
CA LYS A 6 8.56 -0.64 5.25
C LYS A 6 7.81 -1.96 5.30
N GLU A 7 7.58 -2.58 4.14
CA GLU A 7 6.95 -3.90 4.09
C GLU A 7 7.81 -4.99 4.73
N ARG A 8 9.15 -4.93 4.53
CA ARG A 8 10.09 -5.81 5.24
C ARG A 8 10.03 -5.60 6.75
N GLU A 9 10.10 -4.35 7.22
CA GLU A 9 9.99 -4.05 8.65
C GLU A 9 8.67 -4.52 9.27
N ALA A 10 7.57 -4.49 8.51
CA ALA A 10 6.28 -5.00 8.97
C ALA A 10 6.27 -6.53 9.04
N PHE A 11 6.85 -7.20 8.03
CA PHE A 11 7.01 -8.64 7.99
C PHE A 11 7.89 -9.16 9.14
N GLU A 12 9.04 -8.52 9.39
CA GLU A 12 9.98 -8.90 10.46
C GLU A 12 9.39 -8.73 11.88
N LYS A 13 8.31 -7.93 12.03
CA LYS A 13 7.63 -7.72 13.32
C LYS A 13 6.53 -8.73 13.64
N LEU A 14 6.19 -9.63 12.70
CA LEU A 14 5.26 -10.72 12.98
C LEU A 14 5.89 -11.65 14.03
N SER A 15 5.13 -12.05 15.04
CA SER A 15 5.62 -12.82 16.19
C SER A 15 6.45 -14.04 15.78
N GLU A 16 5.89 -14.87 14.89
CA GLU A 16 6.48 -16.11 14.42
C GLU A 16 7.72 -15.86 13.56
N ILE A 17 7.75 -14.76 12.80
CA ILE A 17 8.90 -14.38 11.99
C ILE A 17 10.02 -13.85 12.88
N ALA A 18 9.70 -12.93 13.79
CA ALA A 18 10.67 -12.34 14.72
C ALA A 18 11.37 -13.41 15.58
N GLU A 19 10.63 -14.41 16.04
CA GLU A 19 11.17 -15.55 16.79
C GLU A 19 12.20 -16.32 15.96
N ILE A 20 11.83 -16.75 14.74
CA ILE A 20 12.74 -17.50 13.87
C ILE A 20 13.97 -16.68 13.48
N LEU A 21 13.80 -15.40 13.10
CA LEU A 21 14.91 -14.52 12.72
C LEU A 21 15.92 -14.37 13.86
N ASN A 22 15.44 -14.31 15.11
CA ASN A 22 16.26 -14.18 16.31
C ASN A 22 16.95 -15.49 16.71
N GLU A 23 16.23 -16.61 16.69
CA GLU A 23 16.77 -17.92 17.06
C GLU A 23 17.86 -18.37 16.07
N GLU A 24 17.58 -18.22 14.78
CA GLU A 24 18.45 -18.72 13.73
C GLU A 24 19.51 -17.70 13.29
N LYS A 25 19.49 -16.48 13.84
CA LYS A 25 20.42 -15.38 13.51
C LYS A 25 20.50 -15.11 12.00
N SER A 26 19.35 -15.15 11.34
CA SER A 26 19.26 -14.93 9.90
C SER A 26 19.66 -13.51 9.49
N HIS A 27 20.10 -13.35 8.25
CA HIS A 27 20.43 -12.05 7.68
C HIS A 27 19.71 -11.85 6.34
N PHE A 28 19.08 -10.70 6.17
CA PHE A 28 18.48 -10.32 4.89
C PHE A 28 19.57 -9.84 3.92
N ASN A 29 19.68 -10.49 2.75
CA ASN A 29 20.72 -10.20 1.76
C ASN A 29 20.31 -9.21 0.66
N GLY A 30 19.06 -8.73 0.71
CA GLY A 30 18.49 -7.82 -0.28
C GLY A 30 17.29 -8.42 -1.01
N ASP A 31 17.31 -9.75 -1.21
CA ASP A 31 16.24 -10.48 -1.89
C ASP A 31 15.58 -11.49 -0.94
N PHE A 32 16.38 -12.23 -0.17
CA PHE A 32 15.98 -13.32 0.71
C PHE A 32 16.70 -13.27 2.07
N TYR A 33 16.26 -14.13 3.00
CA TYR A 33 16.92 -14.35 4.27
C TYR A 33 17.90 -15.51 4.13
N ASP A 34 19.17 -15.24 4.41
CA ASP A 34 20.23 -16.23 4.52
C ASP A 34 20.32 -16.72 5.96
N LEU A 35 20.26 -18.03 6.14
CA LEU A 35 20.37 -18.68 7.43
C LEU A 35 21.69 -19.46 7.53
N PRO A 36 22.39 -19.41 8.67
CA PRO A 36 23.70 -20.05 8.84
C PRO A 36 23.65 -21.59 8.76
N PHE A 37 22.45 -22.19 8.88
CA PHE A 37 22.21 -23.61 8.69
C PHE A 37 21.00 -23.80 7.77
N ASN A 38 21.14 -24.68 6.77
CA ASN A 38 20.04 -25.04 5.88
C ASN A 38 18.99 -25.83 6.68
N SER A 39 17.98 -25.13 7.16
CA SER A 39 16.94 -25.66 8.03
C SER A 39 15.56 -25.48 7.38
N CYS A 40 14.57 -26.24 7.85
CA CYS A 40 13.17 -26.05 7.44
C CYS A 40 12.68 -24.62 7.66
N ALA A 41 13.31 -23.86 8.58
CA ALA A 41 12.98 -22.48 8.87
C ALA A 41 13.35 -21.52 7.73
N GLU A 42 14.42 -21.82 6.97
CA GLU A 42 14.82 -21.02 5.79
C GLU A 42 13.79 -21.08 4.68
N SER A 43 13.37 -22.30 4.33
CA SER A 43 12.33 -22.51 3.34
C SER A 43 11.00 -21.86 3.76
N PHE A 44 10.68 -21.91 5.06
CA PHE A 44 9.48 -21.26 5.60
C PHE A 44 9.55 -19.73 5.50
N ILE A 45 10.61 -19.10 6.02
CA ILE A 45 10.74 -17.63 6.00
C ILE A 45 10.77 -17.11 4.57
N ASN A 46 11.56 -17.71 3.68
CA ASN A 46 11.67 -17.23 2.31
C ASN A 46 10.36 -17.43 1.53
N GLY A 47 9.63 -18.53 1.80
CA GLY A 47 8.28 -18.72 1.26
C GLY A 47 7.27 -17.69 1.79
N ALA A 48 7.29 -17.41 3.09
CA ALA A 48 6.43 -16.41 3.72
C ALA A 48 6.74 -14.99 3.21
N TRP A 49 8.03 -14.67 3.06
CA TRP A 49 8.50 -13.39 2.52
C TRP A 49 8.06 -13.20 1.07
N TYR A 50 8.21 -14.22 0.23
CA TYR A 50 7.71 -14.19 -1.15
C TYR A 50 6.20 -13.94 -1.20
N ALA A 51 5.41 -14.67 -0.40
CA ALA A 51 3.96 -14.47 -0.35
C ALA A 51 3.58 -13.06 0.13
N TRP A 52 4.34 -12.50 1.08
CA TRP A 52 4.15 -11.12 1.55
C TRP A 52 4.42 -10.11 0.44
N GLN A 53 5.51 -10.28 -0.30
CA GLN A 53 5.86 -9.42 -1.44
C GLN A 53 4.76 -9.45 -2.52
N GLU A 54 4.25 -10.63 -2.88
CA GLU A 54 3.16 -10.75 -3.86
C GLU A 54 1.88 -10.07 -3.38
N LYS A 55 1.54 -10.19 -2.08
CA LYS A 55 0.42 -9.47 -1.49
C LYS A 55 0.64 -7.96 -1.52
N ALA A 56 1.84 -7.48 -1.17
CA ALA A 56 2.18 -6.06 -1.18
C ALA A 56 2.17 -5.46 -2.59
N LYS A 57 2.57 -6.24 -3.61
CA LYS A 57 2.44 -5.87 -5.03
C LYS A 57 0.98 -5.83 -5.47
N ALA A 58 0.14 -6.78 -5.04
CA ALA A 58 -1.29 -6.78 -5.36
C ALA A 58 -2.07 -5.63 -4.70
N GLN A 59 -1.58 -5.10 -3.58
CA GLN A 59 -2.10 -3.89 -2.95
C GLN A 59 -1.50 -2.60 -3.52
N ALA A 60 -0.53 -2.69 -4.44
CA ALA A 60 0.02 -1.51 -5.06
C ALA A 60 -1.03 -0.86 -5.96
N VAL A 61 -1.17 0.46 -5.81
CA VAL A 61 -1.97 1.27 -6.72
C VAL A 61 -1.44 1.09 -8.14
N PRO A 62 -2.27 0.72 -9.12
CA PRO A 62 -1.81 0.53 -10.50
C PRO A 62 -1.12 1.79 -11.04
N GLU A 63 -0.21 1.61 -11.99
CA GLU A 63 0.46 2.74 -12.63
C GLU A 63 -0.55 3.66 -13.33
N GLY A 64 -0.41 4.97 -13.12
CA GLY A 64 -1.38 5.97 -13.61
C GLY A 64 -2.57 6.24 -12.68
N TYR A 65 -2.72 5.48 -11.58
CA TYR A 65 -3.78 5.67 -10.59
C TYR A 65 -3.22 6.28 -9.29
N VAL A 66 -4.10 6.98 -8.55
CA VAL A 66 -3.81 7.53 -7.23
C VAL A 66 -4.90 7.14 -6.24
N LEU A 67 -4.52 6.82 -5.00
CA LEU A 67 -5.50 6.64 -3.92
C LEU A 67 -6.00 8.00 -3.45
N VAL A 68 -7.32 8.15 -3.42
CA VAL A 68 -7.99 9.33 -2.93
C VAL A 68 -8.99 8.94 -1.84
N PRO A 69 -9.19 9.76 -0.79
CA PRO A 69 -10.14 9.44 0.27
C PRO A 69 -11.59 9.45 -0.24
N LYS A 70 -12.49 8.63 0.33
CA LYS A 70 -13.91 8.64 -0.10
C LYS A 70 -14.61 9.98 0.08
N VAL A 71 -14.13 10.80 1.02
CA VAL A 71 -14.61 12.16 1.29
C VAL A 71 -13.44 13.12 1.17
N ALA A 72 -13.57 14.15 0.33
CA ALA A 72 -12.52 15.16 0.18
C ALA A 72 -12.31 15.94 1.48
N ASN A 73 -11.05 16.23 1.78
CA ASN A 73 -10.69 17.11 2.88
C ASN A 73 -10.63 18.58 2.41
N LYS A 74 -10.54 19.52 3.37
CA LYS A 74 -10.52 20.96 3.08
C LYS A 74 -9.43 21.38 2.08
N LYS A 75 -8.25 20.77 2.11
CA LYS A 75 -7.16 21.09 1.17
C LYS A 75 -7.52 20.68 -0.25
N MET A 76 -8.12 19.50 -0.43
CA MET A 76 -8.57 19.02 -1.74
C MET A 76 -9.69 19.89 -2.31
N VAL A 77 -10.67 20.26 -1.47
CA VAL A 77 -11.78 21.13 -1.88
C VAL A 77 -11.27 22.51 -2.32
N ASN A 78 -10.39 23.12 -1.53
CA ASN A 78 -9.79 24.41 -1.87
C ASN A 78 -8.99 24.34 -3.17
N ALA A 79 -8.20 23.28 -3.38
CA ALA A 79 -7.44 23.10 -4.62
C ALA A 79 -8.36 22.99 -5.85
N GLY A 80 -9.48 22.27 -5.73
CA GLY A 80 -10.49 22.19 -6.80
C GLY A 80 -11.19 23.52 -7.07
N TYR A 81 -11.45 24.31 -6.01
CA TYR A 81 -12.01 25.66 -6.13
C TYR A 81 -11.05 26.63 -6.83
N GLU A 82 -9.77 26.62 -6.45
CA GLU A 82 -8.73 27.49 -7.03
C GLU A 82 -8.38 27.13 -8.47
N ALA A 83 -8.51 25.85 -8.86
CA ALA A 83 -8.20 25.39 -10.21
C ALA A 83 -9.28 25.74 -11.24
N HIS A 84 -10.45 26.22 -10.81
CA HIS A 84 -11.57 26.49 -11.70
C HIS A 84 -11.71 27.98 -12.04
N ASP A 85 -11.85 28.29 -13.33
CA ASP A 85 -11.92 29.66 -13.85
C ASP A 85 -13.37 30.23 -13.87
N GLY A 86 -14.18 29.87 -12.86
CA GLY A 86 -15.60 30.22 -12.81
C GLY A 86 -16.24 29.99 -11.44
N PHE A 87 -17.53 30.29 -11.30
CA PHE A 87 -18.24 30.39 -10.02
C PHE A 87 -18.66 29.05 -9.41
N TYR A 88 -17.71 28.21 -9.01
CA TYR A 88 -18.00 27.18 -8.02
C TYR A 88 -17.86 27.75 -6.62
N THR A 89 -18.65 27.26 -5.70
CA THR A 89 -18.42 27.37 -4.25
C THR A 89 -17.68 26.13 -3.76
N ASN A 90 -17.02 26.19 -2.60
CA ASN A 90 -16.41 25.02 -1.97
C ASN A 90 -17.41 23.86 -1.79
N GLY A 91 -18.69 24.16 -1.53
CA GLY A 91 -19.74 23.12 -1.43
C GLY A 91 -19.95 22.40 -2.77
N GLN A 92 -20.03 23.15 -3.87
CA GLN A 92 -20.21 22.55 -5.19
C GLN A 92 -18.99 21.72 -5.63
N VAL A 93 -17.77 22.12 -5.27
CA VAL A 93 -16.56 21.30 -5.51
C VAL A 93 -16.63 19.98 -4.74
N GLN A 94 -17.10 20.01 -3.48
CA GLN A 94 -17.32 18.79 -2.69
C GLN A 94 -18.37 17.88 -3.34
N ASP A 95 -19.47 18.45 -3.84
CA ASP A 95 -20.54 17.69 -4.50
C ASP A 95 -20.03 17.00 -5.77
N VAL A 96 -19.23 17.70 -6.59
CA VAL A 96 -18.58 17.12 -7.78
C VAL A 96 -17.64 15.98 -7.40
N TYR A 97 -16.80 16.17 -6.39
CA TYR A 97 -15.92 15.11 -5.88
C TYR A 97 -16.73 13.87 -5.46
N GLN A 98 -17.80 14.08 -4.70
CA GLN A 98 -18.64 13.00 -4.22
C GLN A 98 -19.35 12.26 -5.37
N ALA A 99 -19.74 12.97 -6.43
CA ALA A 99 -20.31 12.38 -7.64
C ALA A 99 -19.29 11.50 -8.37
N MET A 100 -18.02 11.94 -8.49
CA MET A 100 -16.94 11.14 -9.07
C MET A 100 -16.70 9.86 -8.27
N ILE A 101 -16.62 9.94 -6.94
CA ILE A 101 -16.46 8.76 -6.08
C ILE A 101 -17.63 7.78 -6.24
N LYS A 102 -18.88 8.28 -6.28
CA LYS A 102 -20.06 7.43 -6.51
C LYS A 102 -20.02 6.72 -7.86
N ALA A 103 -19.59 7.41 -8.92
CA ALA A 103 -19.44 6.80 -10.24
C ALA A 103 -18.41 5.67 -10.23
N ILE A 104 -17.26 5.87 -9.57
CA ILE A 104 -16.23 4.84 -9.38
C ILE A 104 -16.77 3.65 -8.57
N GLU A 105 -17.47 3.91 -7.45
CA GLU A 105 -18.02 2.86 -6.59
C GLU A 105 -19.16 2.07 -7.25
N SER A 106 -19.92 2.70 -8.16
CA SER A 106 -20.99 2.02 -8.89
C SER A 106 -20.51 0.99 -9.92
N GLY A 107 -19.18 0.82 -10.07
CA GLY A 107 -18.62 -0.12 -11.05
C GLY A 107 -19.03 0.23 -12.46
N ALA A 108 -19.15 1.54 -12.77
CA ALA A 108 -19.38 2.00 -14.13
C ALA A 108 -18.11 1.72 -14.95
N GLU A 109 -18.00 0.47 -15.42
CA GLU A 109 -16.99 0.02 -16.38
C GLU A 109 -17.10 0.89 -17.63
N GLN A 110 -15.95 1.36 -18.13
CA GLN A 110 -15.80 1.90 -19.47
C GLN A 110 -15.77 0.76 -20.49
#